data_AF-A0ABD5V5D7-F1
#
_entry.id   AF-A0ABD5V5D7-F1
#
_cell.length_a   1.000
_cell.length_b   1.000
_cell.length_c   1.000
_cell.angle_alpha   90.00
_cell.angle_beta   90.00
_cell.angle_gamma   90.00
#
_symmetry.space_group_name_H-M   'P 1'
#
loop_
_entity.id
_entity.type
_entity.pdbx_description
1 polymer ?
#
loop_
_entity_poly.entity_id
_entity_poly.type
_entity_poly.pdbx_seq_one_letter_code
_entity_poly.pdbx_strand_id
1 'polypeptide(L)' 'MAITLTEADEGKRVIDADGDEIGIISTVEGETALVDPDPSLTDDVKAALGFGDTDEDQFPLDPSDVGEVTDDEVRLETTY' A
#
# COMPACT_ATOMS: atom_id res chain seq x y z
N MET A 1 3.71 -17.79 2.84
CA MET A 1 2.45 -18.21 2.19
C MET A 1 2.24 -17.26 1.03
N ALA A 2 1.85 -17.72 -0.16
CA ALA A 2 1.50 -16.79 -1.22
C ALA A 2 0.12 -16.23 -0.89
N ILE A 3 0.09 -14.99 -0.43
CA ILE A 3 -1.12 -14.20 -0.37
C ILE A 3 -1.36 -13.65 -1.77
N THR A 4 -2.62 -13.62 -2.16
CA THR A 4 -3.04 -13.21 -3.49
C THR A 4 -3.96 -12.02 -3.31
N LEU A 5 -3.48 -10.84 -3.71
CA LEU A 5 -4.32 -9.65 -3.81
C LEU A 5 -5.18 -9.79 -5.05
N THR A 6 -6.46 -9.51 -4.91
CA THR A 6 -7.44 -9.59 -6.00
C THR A 6 -8.23 -8.31 -6.10
N GLU A 7 -9.03 -8.16 -7.15
CA GLU A 7 -10.00 -7.06 -7.32
C GLU A 7 -10.94 -6.91 -6.09
N ALA A 8 -11.15 -7.99 -5.32
CA ALA A 8 -11.93 -7.95 -4.08
C ALA A 8 -11.22 -7.20 -2.92
N ASP A 9 -9.92 -6.98 -3.04
CA ASP A 9 -9.11 -6.22 -2.09
C ASP A 9 -9.01 -4.73 -2.49
N GLU A 10 -9.56 -4.34 -3.64
CA GLU A 10 -9.68 -2.94 -4.05
C GLU A 10 -10.55 -2.15 -3.06
N GLY A 11 -10.05 -1.01 -2.62
CA GLY A 11 -10.67 -0.15 -1.61
C GLY A 11 -10.34 -0.50 -0.16
N LYS A 12 -9.56 -1.56 0.09
CA LYS A 12 -9.07 -1.87 1.44
C LYS A 12 -7.98 -0.90 1.88
N ARG A 13 -7.92 -0.67 3.19
CA ARG A 13 -6.87 0.15 3.80
C ARG A 13 -5.58 -0.65 3.87
N VAL A 14 -4.47 -0.01 3.56
CA VAL A 14 -3.14 -0.60 3.70
C VAL A 14 -2.50 0.00 4.93
N ILE A 15 -2.15 -0.87 5.88
CA ILE A 15 -1.46 -0.51 7.11
C ILE A 15 -0.09 -1.20 7.18
N ASP A 16 0.86 -0.54 7.80
CA ASP A 16 2.17 -1.08 8.15
C ASP A 16 2.05 -2.16 9.25
N ALA A 17 3.09 -2.98 9.41
CA ALA A 17 3.40 -3.75 10.60
C ALA A 17 3.28 -2.92 11.90
N ASP A 18 3.65 -1.63 11.89
CA ASP A 18 3.50 -0.71 13.03
C ASP A 18 2.04 -0.30 13.30
N GLY A 19 1.13 -0.53 12.35
CA GLY A 19 -0.28 -0.14 12.42
C GLY A 19 -0.56 1.28 11.91
N ASP A 20 0.43 1.90 11.27
CA ASP A 20 0.27 3.18 10.59
C ASP A 20 -0.42 2.97 9.23
N GLU A 21 -1.43 3.79 8.96
CA GLU A 21 -2.14 3.77 7.67
C GLU A 21 -1.25 4.39 6.60
N ILE A 22 -0.86 3.58 5.63
CA ILE A 22 -0.02 3.99 4.51
C ILE A 22 -0.90 4.57 3.39
N GLY A 23 -2.10 4.00 3.20
CA GLY A 23 -3.03 4.43 2.15
C GLY A 23 -4.17 3.45 1.92
N ILE A 24 -4.75 3.49 0.72
CA ILE A 24 -5.82 2.57 0.29
C ILE A 24 -5.45 1.90 -1.03
N ILE A 25 -5.92 0.66 -1.24
CA ILE A 25 -5.79 0.00 -2.54
C ILE A 25 -6.74 0.68 -3.54
N SER A 26 -6.17 1.32 -4.56
CA SER A 26 -6.92 1.99 -5.62
C SER A 26 -7.31 1.03 -6.74
N THR A 27 -6.39 0.15 -7.14
CA THR A 27 -6.62 -0.83 -8.20
C THR A 27 -5.75 -2.07 -7.99
N VAL A 28 -6.18 -3.26 -8.41
CA VAL A 28 -5.31 -4.45 -8.42
C VAL A 28 -5.02 -4.90 -9.85
N GLU A 29 -3.75 -4.83 -10.25
CA GLU A 29 -3.29 -5.30 -11.55
C GLU A 29 -2.64 -6.69 -11.43
N GLY A 30 -3.44 -7.72 -11.73
CA GLY A 30 -2.99 -9.11 -11.73
C GLY A 30 -2.76 -9.65 -10.32
N GLU A 31 -1.52 -9.56 -9.85
CA GLU A 31 -1.12 -9.96 -8.49
C GLU A 31 -0.61 -8.77 -7.67
N THR A 32 -0.46 -7.58 -8.26
CA THR A 32 0.11 -6.38 -7.62
C THR A 32 -1.02 -5.37 -7.36
N ALA A 33 -1.09 -4.83 -6.14
CA ALA A 33 -2.07 -3.81 -5.78
C ALA A 33 -1.48 -2.41 -5.93
N LEU A 34 -2.15 -1.48 -6.59
CA LEU A 34 -1.80 -0.07 -6.61
C LEU A 34 -2.39 0.61 -5.38
N VAL A 35 -1.53 1.19 -4.54
CA VAL A 35 -1.89 1.86 -3.29
C VAL A 35 -1.80 3.35 -3.47
N ASP A 36 -2.90 4.05 -3.26
CA ASP A 36 -2.98 5.52 -3.19
C ASP A 36 -2.64 5.94 -1.76
N PRO A 37 -1.45 6.51 -1.50
CA PRO A 37 -1.06 6.94 -0.18
C PRO A 37 -1.79 8.22 0.18
N ASP A 38 -2.22 8.32 1.43
CA ASP A 38 -2.95 9.50 1.87
C ASP A 38 -2.03 10.74 1.77
N PRO A 39 -2.51 11.87 1.22
CA PRO A 39 -1.70 13.07 1.05
C PRO A 39 -1.17 13.62 2.38
N SER A 40 -1.73 13.19 3.52
CA SER A 40 -1.24 13.54 4.85
C SER A 40 0.05 12.82 5.29
N LEU A 41 0.36 11.62 4.78
CA LEU A 41 1.66 10.94 4.97
C LEU A 41 2.67 11.24 3.85
N THR A 42 2.15 11.72 2.71
CA THR A 42 2.94 12.00 1.51
C THR A 42 4.03 13.05 1.75
N ASP A 43 3.84 14.02 2.65
CA ASP A 43 4.83 15.07 2.93
C ASP A 43 6.14 14.53 3.56
N ASP A 44 6.05 13.60 4.53
CA ASP A 44 7.24 13.03 5.19
C ASP A 44 7.95 11.99 4.29
N VAL A 45 7.18 11.17 3.57
CA VAL A 45 7.72 10.16 2.63
C VAL A 45 8.38 10.83 1.42
N LYS A 46 7.78 11.92 0.87
CA LYS A 46 8.40 12.72 -0.20
C LYS A 46 9.71 13.35 0.24
N ALA A 47 9.77 13.86 1.48
CA ALA A 47 10.96 14.54 2.00
C ALA A 47 12.13 13.57 2.24
N ALA A 48 11.86 12.36 2.74
CA ALA A 48 12.90 11.37 3.03
C ALA A 48 13.50 10.74 1.76
N LEU A 49 12.69 10.58 0.71
CA LEU A 49 13.07 9.77 -0.44
C LEU A 49 13.52 10.58 -1.68
N GLY A 50 13.38 11.91 -1.69
CA GLY A 50 13.86 12.76 -2.79
C GLY A 50 13.12 12.55 -4.11
N PHE A 51 11.89 12.04 -4.05
CA PHE A 51 11.00 11.86 -5.20
C PHE A 51 10.45 13.24 -5.59
N GLY A 52 11.11 13.89 -6.55
CA GLY A 52 10.59 15.07 -7.20
C GLY A 52 9.30 14.73 -7.95
N ASP A 53 8.31 15.62 -7.83
CA ASP A 53 7.03 15.70 -8.55
C ASP A 53 6.82 14.65 -9.65
N THR A 54 6.66 13.40 -9.25
CA THR A 54 6.19 12.36 -10.15
C THR A 54 4.77 12.13 -9.70
N ASP A 55 3.83 12.57 -10.54
CA ASP A 55 2.38 12.36 -10.46
C ASP A 55 1.98 10.86 -10.46
N GLU A 56 2.86 9.98 -9.96
CA GLU A 56 2.54 8.61 -9.60
C GLU A 56 2.09 8.64 -8.14
N ASP A 57 0.89 9.16 -7.93
CA ASP A 57 0.19 9.16 -6.64
C ASP A 57 -0.20 7.72 -6.19
N GLN A 58 0.29 6.67 -6.87
CA GLN A 58 -0.02 5.29 -6.57
C GLN A 58 1.25 4.44 -6.61
N PHE A 59 1.49 3.67 -5.54
CA PHE A 59 2.61 2.74 -5.47
C PHE A 59 2.16 1.30 -5.69
N PRO A 60 2.85 0.52 -6.55
CA PRO A 60 2.62 -0.92 -6.63
C PRO A 60 3.08 -1.60 -5.33
N LEU A 61 2.13 -2.21 -4.65
CA LEU A 61 2.27 -3.07 -3.50
C LEU A 61 2.30 -4.52 -3.96
N ASP A 62 3.44 -5.15 -3.75
CA ASP A 62 3.60 -6.57 -3.97
C ASP A 62 2.96 -7.37 -2.80
N PRO A 63 2.21 -8.43 -3.10
CA PRO A 63 1.67 -9.30 -2.07
C PRO A 63 2.78 -10.07 -1.35
N SER A 64 4.03 -10.03 -1.83
CA SER A 64 5.16 -10.63 -1.10
C SER A 64 5.54 -9.80 0.13
N ASP A 65 5.17 -8.52 0.18
CA ASP A 65 5.42 -7.62 1.31
C ASP A 65 4.23 -7.57 2.28
N VAL A 66 3.12 -8.23 1.95
CA VAL A 66 1.95 -8.29 2.81
C VAL A 66 2.15 -9.43 3.84
N GLY A 67 1.92 -9.14 5.12
CA GLY A 67 2.00 -10.14 6.18
C GLY A 67 0.64 -10.79 6.47
N GLU A 68 -0.42 -9.98 6.41
CA GLU A 68 -1.77 -10.41 6.74
C GLU A 68 -2.79 -9.62 5.92
N VAL A 69 -3.76 -10.31 5.32
CA VAL A 69 -4.92 -9.67 4.69
C VAL A 69 -6.14 -9.97 5.56
N THR A 70 -6.77 -8.93 6.07
CA THR A 70 -8.05 -9.03 6.78
C THR A 70 -9.21 -8.59 5.89
N ASP A 71 -10.43 -8.66 6.43
CA ASP A 71 -11.66 -8.30 5.70
C ASP A 71 -11.72 -6.79 5.38
N ASP A 72 -11.13 -5.95 6.24
CA ASP A 72 -11.17 -4.48 6.14
C ASP A 72 -9.82 -3.86 5.72
N GLU A 73 -8.69 -4.49 6.09
CA GLU A 73 -7.35 -3.92 5.94
C GLU A 73 -6.29 -4.96 5.52
N VAL A 74 -5.26 -4.48 4.83
CA VAL A 74 -4.08 -5.23 4.40
C VAL A 74 -2.91 -4.76 5.25
N ARG A 75 -2.29 -5.68 5.97
CA ARG A 75 -1.15 -5.41 6.84
C ARG A 75 0.14 -5.89 6.22
N LEU A 76 1.12 -5.00 6.13
CA LEU A 76 2.44 -5.30 5.59
C LEU A 76 3.29 -6.07 6.61
N GLU A 77 4.16 -6.96 6.14
CA GLU A 77 5.14 -7.66 7.00
C GLU A 77 6.42 -6.86 7.22
N THR A 78 6.71 -5.90 6.33
CA THR A 78 7.90 -5.07 6.40
C THR A 78 7.53 -3.63 6.76
N THR A 79 8.27 -3.07 7.73
CA THR A 79 8.30 -1.64 8.05
C THR A 79 9.01 -0.89 6.90
N TYR A 80 8.47 0.25 6.48
CA TYR A 80 9.09 1.16 5.51
C TYR A 80 9.60 2.46 6.17
#